data_AF-A0A381UG51-F1
#
_entry.id   AF-A0A381UG51-F1
#
_cell.length_a   1.000
_cell.length_b   1.000
_cell.length_c   1.000
_cell.angle_alpha   90.00
_cell.angle_beta   90.00
_cell.angle_gamma   90.00
#
_symmetry.space_group_name_H-M   'P 1'
#
loop_
_entity.id
_entity.type
_entity.pdbx_description
1 polymer ?
#
loop_
_entity_poly.entity_id
_entity_poly.type
_entity_poly.pdbx_seq_one_letter_code
_entity_poly.pdbx_strand_id
1 'polypeptide(L)'
;VLYDWGSITIDSVTLDPFFVNENNECIMFWEDDQGMLDVFLFYHPTLNTRTTSGTGSMASVHFRVMSDGISELVYGDSTRFVNEVNSPVTINEYGVGSIDVTNP
;
A
#
# COMPACT_ATOMS: atom_id res chain seq x y z
N VAL A 1 -3.78 0.96 5.65
CA VAL A 1 -4.13 -0.46 5.85
C VAL A 1 -4.26 -0.70 7.33
N LEU A 2 -5.40 -1.20 7.77
CA LEU A 2 -5.65 -1.60 9.15
C LEU A 2 -5.19 -3.05 9.36
N TYR A 3 -4.54 -3.31 10.48
CA TYR A 3 -3.99 -4.63 10.82
C TYR A 3 -3.96 -4.86 12.34
N ASP A 4 -3.84 -6.13 12.76
CA ASP A 4 -3.75 -6.50 14.18
C ASP A 4 -2.32 -6.34 14.72
N TRP A 5 -2.02 -5.18 15.30
CA TRP A 5 -0.70 -4.84 15.84
C TRP A 5 -0.22 -5.69 17.01
N GLY A 6 -1.12 -6.45 17.66
CA GLY A 6 -0.74 -7.41 18.69
C GLY A 6 -0.18 -8.72 18.11
N SER A 7 -0.59 -9.05 16.88
CA SER A 7 -0.30 -10.33 16.23
C SER A 7 0.79 -10.20 15.17
N ILE A 8 0.88 -9.06 14.47
CA ILE A 8 1.89 -8.77 13.45
C ILE A 8 2.41 -7.33 13.60
N THR A 9 3.61 -7.08 13.12
CA THR A 9 4.25 -5.75 13.09
C THR A 9 4.79 -5.46 11.69
N ILE A 10 4.90 -4.17 11.31
CA ILE A 10 5.51 -3.78 10.04
C ILE A 10 7.04 -3.84 10.17
N ASP A 11 7.69 -4.59 9.29
CA ASP A 11 9.15 -4.63 9.18
C ASP A 11 9.65 -3.60 8.17
N SER A 12 9.04 -3.59 6.97
CA SER A 12 9.35 -2.60 5.94
C SER A 12 8.23 -2.48 4.91
N VAL A 13 8.22 -1.36 4.19
CA VAL A 13 7.40 -1.16 3.00
C VAL A 13 8.35 -0.82 1.85
N THR A 14 8.19 -1.50 0.72
CA THR A 14 9.01 -1.31 -0.48
C THR A 14 8.14 -0.86 -1.66
N LEU A 15 8.72 -0.04 -2.52
CA LEU A 15 8.06 0.45 -3.73
C LEU A 15 8.02 -0.64 -4.80
N ASP A 16 6.86 -0.83 -5.42
CA ASP A 16 6.69 -1.70 -6.58
C ASP A 16 6.58 -0.90 -7.91
N PRO A 17 6.71 -1.55 -9.07
CA PRO A 17 6.91 -0.86 -10.35
C PRO A 17 5.73 -0.01 -10.86
N PHE A 18 4.51 -0.15 -10.32
CA PHE A 18 3.32 0.48 -10.93
C PHE A 18 3.40 2.02 -10.97
N PHE A 19 4.05 2.63 -9.99
CA PHE A 19 4.25 4.07 -9.91
C PHE A 19 5.63 4.54 -10.39
N VAL A 20 6.45 3.66 -10.98
CA VAL A 20 7.77 3.99 -11.53
C VAL A 20 7.63 4.31 -13.02
N ASN A 21 8.30 5.36 -13.49
CA ASN A 21 8.30 5.73 -14.91
C ASN A 21 9.68 6.15 -15.43
N GLU A 22 10.07 5.59 -16.57
CA GLU A 22 11.37 5.88 -17.18
C GLU A 22 12.52 5.74 -16.15
N ASN A 23 13.18 6.84 -15.80
CA ASN A 23 14.28 6.92 -14.83
C ASN A 23 13.86 7.58 -13.50
N ASN A 24 12.58 7.89 -13.33
CA ASN A 24 12.06 8.58 -12.16
C ASN A 24 11.44 7.58 -11.19
N GLU A 25 11.91 7.63 -9.95
CA GLU A 25 11.34 6.85 -8.85
C GLU A 25 10.09 7.57 -8.31
N CYS A 26 9.09 6.78 -7.91
CA CYS A 26 7.94 7.26 -7.15
C CYS A 26 8.43 7.92 -5.85
N ILE A 27 7.82 9.04 -5.45
CA ILE A 27 8.03 9.56 -4.10
C ILE A 27 7.15 8.72 -3.18
N MET A 28 7.80 7.89 -2.35
CA MET A 28 7.13 7.02 -1.38
C MET A 28 7.61 7.29 0.04
N PHE A 29 6.66 7.33 0.96
CA PHE A 29 6.93 7.23 2.40
C PHE A 29 5.75 6.54 3.07
N TRP A 30 5.96 6.06 4.29
CA TRP A 30 4.95 5.35 5.05
C TRP A 30 5.12 5.66 6.53
N GLU A 31 4.00 5.59 7.24
CA GLU A 31 3.92 5.80 8.68
C GLU A 31 3.11 4.65 9.28
N ASP A 32 3.56 4.15 10.42
CA ASP A 32 2.85 3.11 11.17
C ASP A 32 2.43 3.66 12.53
N ASP A 33 1.12 3.66 12.78
CA ASP A 33 0.52 4.05 14.05
C ASP A 33 -0.36 2.91 14.59
N GLN A 34 0.26 2.02 15.35
CA GLN A 34 -0.37 0.99 16.20
C GLN A 34 -1.60 0.30 15.57
N GLY A 35 -1.41 -0.33 14.41
CA GLY A 35 -2.48 -1.05 13.71
C GLY A 35 -3.06 -0.30 12.52
N MET A 36 -2.54 0.89 12.22
CA MET A 36 -2.82 1.63 10.99
C MET A 36 -1.51 1.97 10.26
N LEU A 37 -1.30 1.31 9.13
CA LEU A 37 -0.21 1.61 8.20
C LEU A 37 -0.70 2.57 7.12
N ASP A 38 -0.17 3.79 7.10
CA ASP A 38 -0.36 4.73 6.00
C ASP A 38 0.78 4.60 4.99
N VAL A 39 0.42 4.44 3.71
CA VAL A 39 1.38 4.37 2.60
C VAL A 39 1.06 5.47 1.61
N PHE A 40 2.01 6.40 1.45
CA PHE A 40 1.88 7.52 0.53
C PHE A 40 2.70 7.24 -0.72
N LEU A 41 2.05 7.31 -1.88
CA LEU A 41 2.64 7.05 -3.19
C LEU A 41 2.34 8.22 -4.12
N PHE A 42 3.37 8.87 -4.66
CA PHE A 42 3.22 9.96 -5.61
C PHE A 42 3.97 9.65 -6.90
N TYR A 43 3.21 9.51 -7.99
CA TYR A 43 3.76 9.40 -9.33
C TYR A 43 4.57 10.64 -9.67
N HIS A 44 5.79 10.47 -10.16
CA HIS A 44 6.64 11.58 -10.57
C HIS A 44 6.49 11.84 -12.08
N PRO A 45 5.73 12.87 -12.51
CA PRO A 45 5.44 13.07 -13.93
C PRO A 45 6.68 13.47 -14.75
N THR A 46 6.79 12.92 -15.96
CA THR A 46 7.77 13.36 -16.98
C THR A 46 7.08 14.26 -18.03
N LEU A 47 7.87 14.81 -18.96
CA LEU A 47 7.32 15.53 -20.12
C LEU A 47 6.39 14.66 -20.98
N ASN A 48 6.62 13.35 -20.99
CA ASN A 48 5.89 12.40 -21.84
C ASN A 48 4.83 11.60 -21.07
N THR A 49 4.93 11.50 -19.74
CA THR A 49 4.06 10.65 -18.92
C THR A 49 3.61 11.40 -17.66
N ARG A 50 2.29 11.55 -17.47
CA ARG A 50 1.72 12.27 -16.31
C ARG A 50 0.93 11.40 -15.35
N THR A 51 0.57 10.21 -15.79
CA THR A 51 -0.27 9.25 -15.07
C THR A 51 0.23 7.84 -15.35
N THR A 52 -0.07 6.91 -14.43
CA THR A 52 0.03 5.47 -14.66
C THR A 52 -1.37 4.87 -14.86
N SER A 53 -1.46 3.75 -15.57
CA SER A 53 -2.73 3.06 -15.84
C SER A 53 -2.50 1.57 -16.08
N GLY A 54 -3.52 0.75 -15.81
CA GLY A 54 -3.48 -0.70 -15.96
C GLY A 54 -3.51 -1.42 -14.62
N THR A 55 -3.00 -2.64 -14.60
CA THR A 55 -2.93 -3.50 -13.40
C THR A 55 -1.47 -3.73 -13.01
N GLY A 56 -1.13 -3.51 -11.75
CA GLY A 56 0.19 -3.81 -11.22
C GLY A 56 0.29 -3.58 -9.72
N SER A 57 1.37 -4.06 -9.12
CA SER A 57 1.66 -3.86 -7.69
C SER A 57 2.18 -2.46 -7.42
N MET A 58 1.64 -1.82 -6.39
CA MET A 58 1.97 -0.43 -6.02
C MET A 58 3.06 -0.34 -4.96
N ALA A 59 2.96 -1.21 -3.95
CA ALA A 59 3.94 -1.35 -2.88
C ALA A 59 3.81 -2.75 -2.27
N SER A 60 4.90 -3.22 -1.68
CA SER A 60 4.97 -4.49 -0.94
C SER A 60 5.21 -4.20 0.53
N VAL A 61 4.35 -4.74 1.40
CA VAL A 61 4.45 -4.59 2.85
C VAL A 61 4.99 -5.89 3.44
N HIS A 62 6.10 -5.81 4.15
CA HIS A 62 6.73 -6.94 4.83
C HIS A 62 6.36 -6.90 6.31
N PHE A 63 5.68 -7.96 6.76
CA PHE A 63 5.24 -8.10 8.14
C PHE A 63 6.16 -9.05 8.89
N ARG A 64 6.41 -8.75 10.17
CA ARG A 64 6.97 -9.70 11.13
C ARG A 64 5.84 -10.21 12.02
N VAL A 65 5.75 -11.55 12.10
CA VAL A 65 4.75 -12.24 12.92
C VAL A 65 5.19 -12.28 14.37
N MET A 66 4.26 -11.98 15.28
CA MET A 66 4.46 -11.99 16.72
C MET A 66 3.70 -13.11 17.42
N SER A 67 2.55 -13.53 16.88
CA SER A 67 1.77 -14.65 17.40
C SER A 67 1.06 -15.43 16.29
N ASP A 68 0.68 -16.67 16.60
CA ASP A 68 -0.15 -17.51 15.73
C ASP A 68 -1.57 -16.96 15.63
N GLY A 69 -2.25 -17.27 14.52
CA GLY A 69 -3.62 -16.86 14.25
C GLY A 69 -3.79 -16.22 12.87
N ILE A 70 -5.00 -15.73 12.62
CA ILE A 70 -5.36 -15.03 11.38
C ILE A 70 -5.43 -13.54 11.66
N SER A 71 -4.62 -12.76 10.95
CA SER A 71 -4.67 -11.31 10.96
C SER A 71 -5.25 -10.80 9.64
N GLU A 72 -6.42 -10.17 9.68
CA GLU A 72 -7.02 -9.50 8.51
C GLU A 72 -6.29 -8.18 8.19
N LEU A 73 -6.23 -7.87 6.90
CA LEU A 73 -5.70 -6.63 6.34
C LEU A 73 -6.83 -5.93 5.57
N VAL A 74 -7.19 -4.73 6.01
CA VAL A 74 -8.33 -3.98 5.46
C VAL A 74 -7.91 -2.57 5.05
N TYR A 75 -8.45 -2.06 3.95
CA TYR A 75 -8.29 -0.65 3.58
C TYR A 75 -9.15 0.22 4.51
N GLY A 76 -8.54 1.28 5.08
CA GLY A 76 -9.26 2.23 5.92
C GLY A 76 -10.05 3.24 5.11
N ASP A 77 -11.02 3.90 5.73
CA ASP A 77 -11.94 4.86 5.09
C ASP A 77 -11.24 6.08 4.46
N SER A 78 -10.01 6.39 4.89
CA SER A 78 -9.17 7.48 4.36
C SER A 78 -8.46 7.12 3.05
N THR A 79 -8.57 5.88 2.57
CA THR A 79 -7.90 5.42 1.35
C THR A 79 -8.45 6.18 0.14
N ARG A 80 -7.55 6.86 -0.60
CA ARG A 80 -7.92 7.64 -1.79
C ARG A 80 -6.87 7.56 -2.88
N PHE A 81 -7.33 7.61 -4.12
CA PHE A 81 -6.50 7.77 -5.31
C PHE A 81 -6.95 9.00 -6.06
N VAL A 82 -6.01 9.69 -6.69
CA VAL A 82 -6.28 10.89 -7.48
C VAL A 82 -5.58 10.81 -8.82
N ASN A 83 -6.12 11.53 -9.81
CA ASN A 83 -5.50 11.69 -11.11
C ASN A 83 -4.50 12.87 -11.13
N GLU A 84 -3.97 13.20 -12.31
CA GLU A 84 -2.97 14.24 -12.52
C GLU A 84 -3.42 15.67 -12.20
N VAL A 85 -4.73 15.91 -12.05
CA VAL A 85 -5.29 17.19 -11.61
C VAL A 85 -5.84 17.15 -10.18
N ASN A 86 -5.44 16.13 -9.40
CA ASN A 86 -5.87 15.89 -8.03
C ASN A 86 -7.40 15.66 -7.88
N SER A 87 -8.05 15.19 -8.94
CA SER A 87 -9.44 14.75 -8.88
C SER A 87 -9.51 13.30 -8.38
N PRO A 88 -10.40 12.97 -7.42
CA PRO A 88 -10.57 11.61 -6.94
C PRO A 88 -10.89 10.61 -8.06
N VAL A 89 -10.25 9.45 -8.01
CA VAL A 89 -10.58 8.29 -8.85
C VAL A 89 -11.59 7.42 -8.11
N THR A 90 -12.64 6.99 -8.80
CA THR A 90 -13.65 6.07 -8.24
C THR A 90 -13.04 4.70 -8.01
N ILE A 91 -13.07 4.25 -6.76
CA ILE A 91 -12.79 2.86 -6.40
C ILE A 91 -14.12 2.17 -6.20
N ASN A 92 -14.36 1.13 -7.00
CA ASN A 92 -15.60 0.38 -6.94
C ASN A 92 -15.62 -0.57 -5.74
N GLU A 93 -14.47 -1.19 -5.44
CA GLU A 93 -14.33 -2.17 -4.37
C GLU A 93 -12.86 -2.28 -3.95
N TYR A 94 -12.65 -2.61 -2.67
CA TYR A 94 -11.34 -2.97 -2.13
C TYR A 94 -11.27 -4.48 -1.90
N GLY A 95 -10.14 -5.08 -2.24
CA GLY A 95 -9.85 -6.45 -1.81
C GLY A 95 -9.56 -6.52 -0.31
N VAL A 96 -9.79 -7.71 0.27
CA VAL A 96 -9.41 -8.05 1.65
C VAL A 96 -8.22 -8.99 1.61
N GLY A 97 -7.23 -8.75 2.47
CA GLY A 97 -6.08 -9.64 2.66
C GLY A 97 -6.11 -10.29 4.04
N SER A 98 -5.38 -11.40 4.21
CA SER A 98 -5.11 -11.95 5.54
C SER A 98 -3.74 -12.61 5.59
N ILE A 99 -3.16 -12.63 6.78
CA ILE A 99 -1.96 -13.38 7.11
C ILE A 99 -2.38 -14.49 8.07
N ASP A 100 -2.27 -15.73 7.62
CA ASP A 100 -2.55 -16.94 8.40
C ASP A 100 -1.24 -17.55 8.89
N VAL A 101 -1.05 -17.55 10.20
CA VAL A 101 0.15 -18.07 10.84
C VAL A 101 -0.24 -19.26 11.69
N THR A 102 0.31 -20.41 11.32
CA THR A 102 0.28 -21.61 12.14
C THR A 102 1.71 -22.04 12.43
N ASN A 103 2.13 -22.08 13.69
CA ASN A 103 3.35 -22.78 14.08
C ASN A 103 3.20 -24.28 13.75
N PRO A 104 4.08 -24.86 12.93
CA PRO A 104 4.04 -26.29 12.60
C PRO A 104 4.43 -27.19 13.77
#